data_AF-A0A2V7WPJ6-F1
#
_entry.id   AF-A0A2V7WPJ6-F1
#
_cell.length_a   1.000
_cell.length_b   1.000
_cell.length_c   1.000
_cell.angle_alpha   90.00
_cell.angle_beta   90.00
_cell.angle_gamma   90.00
#
_symmetry.space_group_name_H-M   'P 1'
#
loop_
_entity.id
_entity.type
_entity.pdbx_description
1 polymer ?
#
loop_
_entity_poly.entity_id
_entity_poly.type
_entity_poly.pdbx_seq_one_letter_code
_entity_poly.pdbx_strand_id
1 'polypeptide(L)'
;MHQGFVPVAGQTGSRILANIVYDPFTDKEQNGAYASGDLLVHYQTPLIDGNDVFMEFKTGEFTNIKHWQVQTWGERKFSWVNGQLVQQWEFTGDWKPVPFSVDKDGPGWEPVYHGVLTSAALVVPGFGGTIWKLDRDTGAVLGHFNPFPAVDPNTYAVGPLSADKQGNIYYNVMQLDTSGNDPWAVDVPNSWLVKVTVGGQARAVPWSTLVPGAPAPTDKCIWRYSTTSLPWPVLGADGTPAPPISLTCGSQRPPVNTAPAIGADGTIYNISRASFDDYYGYLIAINKDLTPKWASSMRNRFHDGCGTPFLPATGAVGGCRAGTPFGVSPPDGLPGSGRVLDDSTSAPVVAPDGSIYYGAYTRYNYAQGHLMRWSSTGQYLDTAAPWGGFQFGWDVTPAIFSFTAANGTSTFAVITKENHYGDVGSYCNDAKICPPDRTANNPAYPEEYFMSSLTPDLQINWRWQNTNTMSCQRNADGSLSCTSDHPFGFEWCVNAPAIDVNGTVFSNSEDGNLYEIDRNGHLVNLVFTNLAIGAAYTPLSIGPDGKIYTQNDGRMFVIGN
;
A
#
# COMPACT_ATOMS: atom_id res chain seq x y z
N MET A 1 -6.25 15.77 -1.28
CA MET A 1 -7.07 14.60 -1.64
C MET A 1 -6.10 13.48 -1.99
N HIS A 2 -6.36 12.26 -1.53
CA HIS A 2 -5.47 11.11 -1.67
C HIS A 2 -5.70 10.42 -3.02
N GLN A 3 -5.27 11.05 -4.13
CA GLN A 3 -5.63 10.63 -5.50
C GLN A 3 -4.43 10.40 -6.44
N GLY A 4 -3.20 10.69 -6.02
CA GLY A 4 -2.01 10.60 -6.87
C GLY A 4 -1.94 11.61 -8.04
N PHE A 5 -3.00 12.38 -8.31
CA PHE A 5 -3.05 13.40 -9.35
C PHE A 5 -2.68 14.79 -8.83
N VAL A 6 -1.91 15.55 -9.63
CA VAL A 6 -1.71 16.99 -9.44
C VAL A 6 -2.08 17.78 -10.70
N PRO A 7 -2.65 18.99 -10.56
CA PRO A 7 -3.00 19.85 -11.71
C PRO A 7 -1.79 20.65 -12.22
N VAL A 8 -0.63 20.02 -12.29
CA VAL A 8 0.64 20.61 -12.73
C VAL A 8 1.25 19.67 -13.77
N ALA A 9 1.89 20.21 -14.81
CA ALA A 9 2.62 19.39 -15.78
C ALA A 9 3.96 18.97 -15.18
N GLY A 10 4.28 17.67 -15.27
CA GLY A 10 5.58 17.16 -14.85
C GLY A 10 6.67 17.61 -15.82
N GLN A 11 7.87 17.86 -15.31
CA GLN A 11 9.06 18.12 -16.12
C GLN A 11 9.54 16.79 -16.71
N THR A 12 9.26 16.57 -18.01
CA THR A 12 9.66 15.37 -18.74
C THR A 12 11.03 15.53 -19.41
N GLY A 13 11.71 14.42 -19.73
CA GLY A 13 13.02 14.42 -20.41
C GLY A 13 14.19 14.82 -19.50
N SER A 14 14.02 14.59 -18.20
CA SER A 14 14.74 15.25 -17.12
C SER A 14 16.04 14.56 -16.69
N ARG A 15 16.85 15.27 -15.89
CA ARG A 15 18.06 14.79 -15.21
C ARG A 15 17.87 14.79 -13.70
N ILE A 16 18.76 14.09 -12.98
CA ILE A 16 18.83 14.17 -11.51
C ILE A 16 19.39 15.54 -11.11
N LEU A 17 18.57 16.34 -10.44
CA LEU A 17 18.91 17.66 -9.89
C LEU A 17 19.41 17.58 -8.45
N ALA A 18 18.92 16.60 -7.68
CA ALA A 18 19.35 16.33 -6.31
C ALA A 18 19.25 14.83 -5.99
N ASN A 19 20.11 14.37 -5.10
CA ASN A 19 20.14 13.01 -4.55
C ASN A 19 20.50 13.13 -3.07
N ILE A 20 19.53 12.88 -2.19
CA ILE A 20 19.63 13.08 -0.75
C ILE A 20 19.39 11.75 -0.05
N VAL A 21 20.34 11.32 0.79
CA VAL A 21 20.16 10.14 1.66
C VAL A 21 19.26 10.53 2.83
N TYR A 22 18.15 9.82 2.99
CA TYR A 22 17.29 9.95 4.18
C TYR A 22 17.35 8.70 5.06
N ASP A 23 17.69 7.54 4.48
CA ASP A 23 17.96 6.32 5.22
C ASP A 23 19.44 5.93 5.05
N PRO A 24 20.26 6.06 6.11
CA PRO A 24 21.66 5.67 6.06
C PRO A 24 21.89 4.17 6.32
N PHE A 25 20.84 3.36 6.48
CA PHE A 25 20.93 1.96 6.89
C PHE A 25 20.63 0.96 5.78
N THR A 26 20.29 1.38 4.56
CA THR A 26 19.86 0.48 3.48
C THR A 26 20.84 -0.66 3.19
N ASP A 27 22.14 -0.37 3.16
CA ASP A 27 23.19 -1.39 3.04
C ASP A 27 23.08 -2.46 4.13
N LYS A 28 22.79 -2.08 5.38
CA LYS A 28 22.63 -3.01 6.50
C LYS A 28 21.28 -3.70 6.49
N GLU A 29 20.24 -3.04 6.01
CA GLU A 29 18.89 -3.57 5.90
C GLU A 29 18.86 -4.71 4.87
N GLN A 30 19.36 -4.47 3.66
CA GLN A 30 19.42 -5.47 2.57
C GLN A 30 20.33 -6.66 2.89
N ASN A 31 21.50 -6.39 3.50
CA ASN A 31 22.47 -7.44 3.86
C ASN A 31 22.19 -8.06 5.24
N GLY A 32 21.17 -7.58 5.95
CA GLY A 32 20.80 -8.04 7.27
C GLY A 32 20.22 -9.45 7.25
N ALA A 33 20.27 -10.13 8.41
CA ALA A 33 19.51 -11.36 8.57
C ALA A 33 18.02 -11.10 8.28
N TYR A 34 17.36 -12.05 7.62
CA TYR A 34 15.94 -12.04 7.23
C TYR A 34 15.56 -11.18 6.00
N ALA A 35 16.45 -10.33 5.49
CA ALA A 35 16.17 -9.49 4.32
C ALA A 35 16.37 -10.20 2.98
N SER A 36 17.26 -11.20 2.91
CA SER A 36 17.56 -11.95 1.68
C SER A 36 17.97 -11.10 0.47
N GLY A 37 18.46 -9.87 0.70
CA GLY A 37 18.79 -8.89 -0.34
C GLY A 37 17.72 -7.83 -0.58
N ASP A 38 16.51 -8.01 -0.02
CA ASP A 38 15.39 -7.10 -0.20
C ASP A 38 15.46 -5.90 0.75
N LEU A 39 14.89 -4.76 0.34
CA LEU A 39 14.72 -3.59 1.20
C LEU A 39 13.29 -3.53 1.76
N LEU A 40 13.07 -4.26 2.86
CA LEU A 40 11.76 -4.47 3.49
C LEU A 40 11.32 -3.28 4.38
N VAL A 41 11.19 -2.09 3.80
CA VAL A 41 10.92 -0.84 4.52
C VAL A 41 9.82 -0.04 3.84
N HIS A 42 8.93 0.57 4.62
CA HIS A 42 7.95 1.52 4.14
C HIS A 42 8.41 2.96 4.30
N TYR A 43 8.48 3.74 3.21
CA TYR A 43 8.91 5.14 3.26
C TYR A 43 7.78 6.16 3.09
N GLN A 44 7.98 7.34 3.67
CA GLN A 44 7.13 8.51 3.52
C GLN A 44 7.07 8.97 2.06
N THR A 45 5.90 9.41 1.59
CA THR A 45 5.79 10.17 0.34
C THR A 45 6.40 11.58 0.53
N PRO A 46 7.32 12.06 -0.32
CA PRO A 46 7.87 13.41 -0.19
C PRO A 46 6.76 14.46 -0.19
N LEU A 47 6.69 15.31 0.84
CA LEU A 47 5.65 16.32 0.98
C LEU A 47 6.15 17.65 0.41
N ILE A 48 5.41 18.24 -0.53
CA ILE A 48 5.88 19.41 -1.29
C ILE A 48 4.92 20.59 -1.12
N ASP A 49 5.44 21.79 -0.86
CA ASP A 49 4.69 23.04 -1.00
C ASP A 49 5.62 24.17 -1.45
N GLY A 50 5.26 24.81 -2.57
CA GLY A 50 6.11 25.82 -3.20
C GLY A 50 7.50 25.29 -3.53
N ASN A 51 8.52 25.94 -2.98
CA ASN A 51 9.93 25.55 -3.13
C ASN A 51 10.43 24.60 -2.03
N ASP A 52 9.56 24.22 -1.10
CA ASP A 52 9.90 23.46 0.09
C ASP A 52 9.52 21.98 -0.06
N VAL A 53 10.38 21.13 0.48
CA VAL A 53 10.26 19.67 0.48
C VAL A 53 10.43 19.20 1.92
N PHE A 54 9.48 18.42 2.41
CA PHE A 54 9.55 17.78 3.72
C PHE A 54 9.65 16.28 3.51
N MET A 55 10.67 15.69 4.11
CA MET A 55 10.99 14.29 3.95
C MET A 55 11.42 13.72 5.29
N GLU A 56 10.97 12.51 5.58
CA GLU A 56 11.44 11.79 6.75
C GLU A 56 12.96 11.58 6.68
N PHE A 57 13.57 11.23 7.81
CA PHE A 57 14.92 10.67 7.83
C PHE A 57 15.06 9.67 8.97
N LYS A 58 15.99 8.72 8.81
CA LYS A 58 16.41 7.77 9.84
C LYS A 58 17.80 8.12 10.40
N THR A 59 17.99 7.84 11.68
CA THR A 59 19.27 7.94 12.39
C THR A 59 19.32 6.98 13.58
N GLY A 60 20.38 7.03 14.38
CA GLY A 60 20.61 6.15 15.52
C GLY A 60 21.31 4.85 15.11
N GLU A 61 20.79 3.72 15.58
CA GLU A 61 21.35 2.40 15.30
C GLU A 61 20.33 1.51 14.59
N PHE A 62 20.79 0.80 13.56
CA PHE A 62 20.10 -0.34 12.97
C PHE A 62 20.83 -1.63 13.35
N THR A 63 20.07 -2.61 13.86
CA THR A 63 20.61 -3.93 14.23
C THR A 63 20.11 -5.03 13.30
N ASN A 64 18.79 -5.20 13.19
CA ASN A 64 18.10 -6.01 12.18
C ASN A 64 16.60 -5.65 12.17
N ILE A 65 15.88 -6.18 11.18
CA ILE A 65 14.44 -5.90 11.00
C ILE A 65 13.57 -6.29 12.21
N LYS A 66 13.95 -7.29 13.02
CA LYS A 66 13.17 -7.67 14.21
C LYS A 66 13.27 -6.66 15.36
N HIS A 67 14.21 -5.71 15.24
CA HIS A 67 14.53 -4.74 16.28
C HIS A 67 14.56 -3.30 15.73
N TRP A 68 13.82 -3.02 14.65
CA TRP A 68 13.80 -1.70 14.02
C TRP A 68 13.51 -0.55 14.98
N GLN A 69 12.83 -0.78 16.12
CA GLN A 69 12.47 0.24 17.11
C GLN A 69 13.67 0.94 17.75
N VAL A 70 14.88 0.40 17.63
CA VAL A 70 16.12 1.05 18.11
C VAL A 70 16.54 2.25 17.25
N GLN A 71 16.03 2.35 16.03
CA GLN A 71 16.25 3.49 15.14
C GLN A 71 15.50 4.72 15.61
N THR A 72 15.83 5.87 15.04
CA THR A 72 15.18 7.16 15.31
C THR A 72 14.72 7.77 14.00
N TRP A 73 13.48 8.24 13.98
CA TRP A 73 12.86 8.93 12.83
C TRP A 73 12.67 10.41 13.14
N GLY A 74 12.59 11.21 12.09
CA GLY A 74 12.28 12.62 12.19
C GLY A 74 11.93 13.20 10.83
N GLU A 75 11.77 14.52 10.76
CA GLU A 75 11.55 15.24 9.51
C GLU A 75 12.67 16.24 9.23
N ARG A 76 13.04 16.39 7.96
CA ARG A 76 13.82 17.52 7.46
C ARG A 76 13.00 18.34 6.48
N LYS A 77 13.18 19.66 6.55
CA LYS A 77 12.81 20.56 5.46
C LYS A 77 14.02 20.84 4.59
N PHE A 78 13.80 20.80 3.29
CA PHE A 78 14.69 21.34 2.29
C PHE A 78 13.98 22.45 1.50
N SER A 79 14.76 23.40 0.99
CA SER A 79 14.27 24.47 0.11
C SER A 79 15.19 24.63 -1.08
N TRP A 80 14.62 24.90 -2.25
CA TRP A 80 15.41 25.30 -3.42
C TRP A 80 15.99 26.70 -3.22
N VAL A 81 17.32 26.78 -3.10
CA VAL A 81 18.09 28.02 -2.97
C VAL A 81 19.14 28.04 -4.07
N ASN A 82 19.06 29.02 -4.98
CA ASN A 82 20.00 29.18 -6.10
C ASN A 82 20.18 27.90 -6.94
N GLY A 83 19.09 27.15 -7.17
CA GLY A 83 19.12 25.91 -7.97
C GLY A 83 19.72 24.71 -7.26
N GLN A 84 19.89 24.75 -5.94
CA GLN A 84 20.26 23.60 -5.11
C GLN A 84 19.19 23.34 -4.05
N LEU A 85 18.94 22.07 -3.75
CA LEU A 85 18.05 21.68 -2.66
C LEU A 85 18.84 21.67 -1.35
N VAL A 86 18.58 22.65 -0.49
CA VAL A 86 19.35 22.92 0.74
C VAL A 86 18.51 22.61 1.97
N GLN A 87 19.04 21.81 2.90
CA GLN A 87 18.40 21.56 4.19
C GLN A 87 18.28 22.86 4.99
N GLN A 88 17.08 23.17 5.47
CA GLN A 88 16.78 24.38 6.25
C GLN A 88 16.73 24.07 7.75
N TRP A 89 16.06 22.99 8.13
CA TRP A 89 15.92 22.56 9.51
C TRP A 89 15.69 21.05 9.59
N GLU A 90 15.85 20.52 10.80
CA GLU A 90 15.60 19.13 11.16
C GLU A 90 14.81 19.09 12.48
N PHE A 91 13.82 18.18 12.56
CA PHE A 91 13.12 17.81 13.77
C PHE A 91 13.31 16.31 14.01
N THR A 92 13.97 15.95 15.11
CA THR A 92 14.09 14.56 15.56
C THR A 92 12.87 14.20 16.40
N GLY A 93 12.09 13.21 15.96
CA GLY A 93 10.88 12.75 16.65
C GLY A 93 11.15 11.68 17.70
N ASP A 94 10.11 11.32 18.44
CA ASP A 94 10.11 10.24 19.44
C ASP A 94 9.26 9.03 19.01
N TRP A 95 8.68 9.05 17.80
CA TRP A 95 7.86 7.97 17.28
C TRP A 95 8.60 6.64 17.28
N LYS A 96 7.84 5.57 17.53
CA LYS A 96 8.30 4.19 17.44
C LYS A 96 7.30 3.36 16.63
N PRO A 97 7.78 2.52 15.71
CA PRO A 97 6.92 1.60 14.98
C PRO A 97 6.36 0.53 15.93
N VAL A 98 5.30 -0.14 15.46
CA VAL A 98 4.81 -1.37 16.09
C VAL A 98 5.88 -2.48 16.06
N PRO A 99 5.82 -3.48 16.95
CA PRO A 99 6.77 -4.60 16.96
C PRO A 99 6.70 -5.45 15.68
N PHE A 100 7.85 -6.01 15.29
CA PHE A 100 7.96 -6.97 14.18
C PHE A 100 7.11 -8.23 14.39
N SER A 101 6.56 -8.76 13.30
CA SER A 101 5.89 -10.05 13.24
C SER A 101 6.62 -11.02 12.30
N VAL A 102 6.78 -12.28 12.73
CA VAL A 102 7.28 -13.36 11.83
C VAL A 102 6.22 -13.84 10.85
N ASP A 103 4.94 -13.63 11.18
CA ASP A 103 3.77 -14.08 10.42
C ASP A 103 2.95 -12.88 9.92
N LYS A 104 1.99 -13.11 9.01
CA LYS A 104 1.21 -12.04 8.35
C LYS A 104 0.12 -11.37 9.20
N ASP A 105 0.07 -11.66 10.51
CA ASP A 105 -0.89 -11.06 11.45
C ASP A 105 -0.36 -9.77 12.13
N GLY A 106 0.85 -9.36 11.74
CA GLY A 106 1.47 -8.06 11.95
C GLY A 106 2.44 -7.76 10.82
N PRO A 107 3.18 -6.63 10.87
CA PRO A 107 4.12 -6.28 9.82
C PRO A 107 5.43 -7.06 9.96
N GLY A 108 5.84 -7.72 8.88
CA GLY A 108 7.19 -8.24 8.67
C GLY A 108 8.12 -7.22 8.02
N TRP A 109 7.59 -6.13 7.45
CA TRP A 109 8.34 -5.04 6.82
C TRP A 109 8.24 -3.76 7.68
N GLU A 110 9.29 -2.95 7.71
CA GLU A 110 9.40 -1.83 8.66
C GLU A 110 8.28 -0.81 8.45
N PRO A 111 7.40 -0.54 9.44
CA PRO A 111 6.24 0.35 9.28
C PRO A 111 6.58 1.80 8.93
N VAL A 112 5.65 2.46 8.26
CA VAL A 112 5.84 3.82 7.75
C VAL A 112 5.78 4.87 8.86
N TYR A 113 6.81 5.73 8.94
CA TYR A 113 6.72 7.04 9.58
C TYR A 113 6.28 8.03 8.50
N HIS A 114 5.10 8.64 8.63
CA HIS A 114 4.59 9.51 7.56
C HIS A 114 3.83 10.70 8.13
N GLY A 115 4.44 11.87 7.99
CA GLY A 115 3.82 13.15 8.33
C GLY A 115 2.68 13.54 7.39
N VAL A 116 1.98 14.61 7.72
CA VAL A 116 1.03 15.25 6.80
C VAL A 116 1.26 16.75 6.78
N LEU A 117 1.29 17.29 5.57
CA LEU A 117 1.45 18.72 5.34
C LEU A 117 0.08 19.38 5.19
N THR A 118 -0.13 20.45 5.96
CA THR A 118 -1.28 21.35 5.82
C THR A 118 -0.78 22.73 5.41
N SER A 119 -1.70 23.63 5.04
CA SER A 119 -1.33 25.02 4.78
C SER A 119 -0.68 25.71 5.98
N ALA A 120 -1.03 25.30 7.21
CA ALA A 120 -0.62 25.98 8.44
C ALA A 120 0.55 25.31 9.18
N ALA A 121 0.77 24.01 9.00
CA ALA A 121 1.73 23.24 9.78
C ALA A 121 2.13 21.94 9.07
N LEU A 122 3.30 21.43 9.40
CA LEU A 122 3.62 20.03 9.25
C LEU A 122 3.19 19.30 10.53
N VAL A 123 2.56 18.13 10.42
CA VAL A 123 2.20 17.30 11.57
C VAL A 123 2.82 15.93 11.38
N VAL A 124 3.51 15.43 12.40
CA VAL A 124 4.24 14.15 12.35
C VAL A 124 3.82 13.24 13.50
N PRO A 125 3.88 11.90 13.35
CA PRO A 125 3.53 10.99 14.42
C PRO A 125 4.54 11.07 15.57
N GLY A 126 4.09 10.73 16.78
CA GLY A 126 4.90 10.73 18.01
C GLY A 126 4.70 9.47 18.83
N PHE A 127 5.47 9.35 19.91
CA PHE A 127 5.42 8.22 20.83
C PHE A 127 4.02 8.07 21.48
N GLY A 128 3.60 6.84 21.76
CA GLY A 128 2.35 6.58 22.49
C GLY A 128 1.06 6.93 21.74
N GLY A 129 1.09 6.94 20.40
CA GLY A 129 -0.04 7.35 19.56
C GLY A 129 -0.33 8.86 19.57
N THR A 130 0.64 9.67 20.03
CA THR A 130 0.57 11.13 19.98
C THR A 130 0.99 11.67 18.61
N ILE A 131 0.82 12.98 18.39
CA ILE A 131 1.33 13.68 17.21
C ILE A 131 1.99 15.00 17.60
N TRP A 132 3.01 15.41 16.84
CA TRP A 132 3.68 16.69 16.96
C TRP A 132 3.25 17.61 15.83
N LYS A 133 2.93 18.87 16.15
CA LYS A 133 2.67 19.93 15.16
C LYS A 133 3.87 20.85 15.11
N LEU A 134 4.43 21.00 13.92
CA LEU A 134 5.65 21.74 13.65
C LEU A 134 5.36 22.95 12.79
N ASP A 135 6.08 24.03 13.09
CA ASP A 135 6.14 25.21 12.24
C ASP A 135 6.88 24.85 10.95
N ARG A 136 6.27 25.18 9.81
CA ARG A 136 6.78 24.79 8.49
C ARG A 136 8.07 25.51 8.11
N ASP A 137 8.29 26.71 8.66
CA ASP A 137 9.42 27.54 8.26
C ASP A 137 10.63 27.32 9.14
N THR A 138 10.40 27.04 10.42
CA THR A 138 11.45 26.98 11.44
C THR A 138 11.68 25.58 12.02
N GLY A 139 10.73 24.65 11.84
CA GLY A 139 10.76 23.34 12.49
C GLY A 139 10.41 23.40 13.99
N ALA A 140 10.05 24.58 14.52
CA ALA A 140 9.71 24.76 15.91
C ALA A 140 8.44 23.97 16.28
N VAL A 141 8.44 23.38 17.48
CA VAL A 141 7.26 22.68 18.00
C VAL A 141 6.17 23.70 18.34
N LEU A 142 5.06 23.62 17.63
CA LEU A 142 3.85 24.41 17.86
C LEU A 142 2.87 23.71 18.80
N GLY A 143 2.95 22.38 18.91
CA GLY A 143 2.12 21.61 19.82
C GLY A 143 2.44 20.13 19.85
N HIS A 144 2.06 19.49 20.95
CA HIS A 144 2.10 18.04 21.17
C HIS A 144 0.72 17.59 21.61
N PHE A 145 0.09 16.70 20.83
CA PHE A 145 -1.30 16.33 21.04
C PHE A 145 -1.40 14.86 21.44
N ASN A 146 -1.86 14.63 22.67
CA ASN A 146 -2.19 13.30 23.16
C ASN A 146 -3.72 13.11 23.15
N PRO A 147 -4.27 12.18 22.36
CA PRO A 147 -5.69 11.88 22.36
C PRO A 147 -6.14 11.00 23.54
N PHE A 148 -5.22 10.54 24.39
CA PHE A 148 -5.46 9.60 25.50
C PHE A 148 -5.22 10.23 26.88
N PRO A 149 -5.71 9.60 27.97
CA PRO A 149 -5.50 10.09 29.33
C PRO A 149 -4.03 10.17 29.75
N ALA A 150 -3.18 9.31 29.19
CA ALA A 150 -1.74 9.27 29.42
C ALA A 150 -1.02 8.75 28.16
N VAL A 151 0.28 9.03 28.06
CA VAL A 151 1.14 8.44 27.01
C VAL A 151 1.50 7.03 27.46
N ASP A 152 1.18 6.03 26.63
CA ASP A 152 1.43 4.62 26.90
C ASP A 152 2.46 4.06 25.90
N PRO A 153 3.58 3.46 26.35
CA PRO A 153 4.60 2.89 25.46
C PRO A 153 4.10 1.77 24.54
N ASN A 154 2.94 1.19 24.84
CA ASN A 154 2.32 0.13 24.07
C ASN A 154 1.24 0.65 23.10
N THR A 155 1.11 1.97 22.96
CA THR A 155 0.18 2.60 22.02
C THR A 155 0.94 3.22 20.85
N TYR A 156 0.50 2.94 19.63
CA TYR A 156 1.25 3.26 18.40
C TYR A 156 0.36 3.99 17.40
N ALA A 157 0.87 5.04 16.77
CA ALA A 157 0.32 5.53 15.50
C ALA A 157 0.74 4.56 14.39
N VAL A 158 -0.23 4.00 13.66
CA VAL A 158 -0.04 2.79 12.83
C VAL A 158 -0.25 3.01 11.33
N GLY A 159 0.24 4.12 10.81
CA GLY A 159 0.17 4.44 9.38
C GLY A 159 0.16 5.95 9.14
N PRO A 160 0.02 6.38 7.88
CA PRO A 160 0.11 7.79 7.54
C PRO A 160 -1.00 8.66 8.15
N LEU A 161 -0.60 9.85 8.57
CA LEU A 161 -1.53 10.91 8.95
C LEU A 161 -2.25 11.45 7.71
N SER A 162 -3.51 11.87 7.86
CA SER A 162 -4.29 12.50 6.78
C SER A 162 -4.93 13.79 7.24
N ALA A 163 -5.05 14.77 6.34
CA ALA A 163 -5.61 16.08 6.67
C ALA A 163 -6.82 16.42 5.79
N ASP A 164 -7.87 16.97 6.40
CA ASP A 164 -8.98 17.56 5.65
C ASP A 164 -8.68 18.99 5.19
N LYS A 165 -9.57 19.56 4.38
CA LYS A 165 -9.43 20.94 3.87
C LYS A 165 -9.43 22.01 4.95
N GLN A 166 -9.91 21.71 6.16
CA GLN A 166 -9.87 22.63 7.28
C GLN A 166 -8.53 22.55 8.02
N GLY A 167 -7.73 21.49 7.80
CA GLY A 167 -6.50 21.22 8.52
C GLY A 167 -6.70 20.38 9.77
N ASN A 168 -7.85 19.71 9.92
CA ASN A 168 -7.98 18.67 10.96
C ASN A 168 -7.22 17.42 10.50
N ILE A 169 -6.57 16.77 11.46
CA ILE A 169 -5.73 15.59 11.25
C ILE A 169 -6.48 14.34 11.67
N TYR A 170 -6.37 13.27 10.88
CA TYR A 170 -6.98 11.97 11.10
C TYR A 170 -5.92 10.87 10.98
N TYR A 171 -5.92 9.92 11.91
CA TYR A 171 -4.95 8.83 11.89
C TYR A 171 -5.38 7.63 12.73
N ASN A 172 -4.77 6.48 12.45
CA ASN A 172 -5.05 5.21 13.10
C ASN A 172 -4.11 4.99 14.29
N VAL A 173 -4.65 4.48 15.40
CA VAL A 173 -3.90 4.13 16.60
C VAL A 173 -4.28 2.73 17.09
N MET A 174 -3.29 1.95 17.51
CA MET A 174 -3.48 0.66 18.18
C MET A 174 -2.71 0.59 19.48
N GLN A 175 -3.29 -0.06 20.50
CA GLN A 175 -2.57 -0.48 21.70
C GLN A 175 -2.34 -1.99 21.65
N LEU A 176 -1.09 -2.42 21.77
CA LEU A 176 -0.68 -3.82 21.67
C LEU A 176 -0.24 -4.36 23.03
N ASP A 177 -0.56 -5.62 23.33
CA ASP A 177 -0.04 -6.27 24.54
C ASP A 177 1.38 -6.80 24.30
N THR A 178 2.36 -6.12 24.90
CA THR A 178 3.79 -6.47 24.80
C THR A 178 4.32 -7.17 26.05
N SER A 179 3.45 -7.59 26.97
CA SER A 179 3.82 -8.10 28.30
C SER A 179 4.51 -9.48 28.32
N GLY A 180 4.94 -9.98 27.15
CA GLY A 180 5.74 -11.21 27.00
C GLY A 180 5.19 -12.23 25.99
N ASN A 181 4.00 -11.98 25.44
CA ASN A 181 3.45 -12.75 24.31
C ASN A 181 3.83 -12.09 22.98
N ASP A 182 3.72 -12.85 21.88
CA ASP A 182 3.70 -12.24 20.54
C ASP A 182 2.48 -11.29 20.45
N PRO A 183 2.69 -9.97 20.27
CA PRO A 183 1.61 -8.99 20.29
C PRO A 183 0.59 -9.19 19.15
N TRP A 184 0.95 -9.97 18.13
CA TRP A 184 0.09 -10.27 16.97
C TRP A 184 -0.70 -11.56 17.14
N ALA A 185 -0.34 -12.40 18.11
CA ALA A 185 -1.06 -13.63 18.44
C ALA A 185 -2.19 -13.43 19.48
N VAL A 186 -2.38 -12.19 19.94
CA VAL A 186 -3.40 -11.79 20.92
C VAL A 186 -4.35 -10.76 20.32
N ASP A 187 -5.53 -10.61 20.93
CA ASP A 187 -6.54 -9.70 20.40
C ASP A 187 -6.12 -8.23 20.60
N VAL A 188 -6.56 -7.35 19.70
CA VAL A 188 -6.31 -5.90 19.77
C VAL A 188 -7.63 -5.15 19.99
N PRO A 189 -8.26 -5.28 21.18
CA PRO A 189 -9.55 -4.64 21.47
C PRO A 189 -9.45 -3.11 21.56
N ASN A 190 -8.25 -2.60 21.80
CA ASN A 190 -7.95 -1.20 22.03
C ASN A 190 -7.30 -0.61 20.77
N SER A 191 -8.14 -0.13 19.87
CA SER A 191 -7.73 0.60 18.67
C SER A 191 -8.69 1.73 18.36
N TRP A 192 -8.19 2.81 17.77
CA TRP A 192 -8.97 4.02 17.52
C TRP A 192 -8.70 4.65 16.16
N LEU A 193 -9.73 5.30 15.61
CA LEU A 193 -9.53 6.43 14.71
C LEU A 193 -9.43 7.69 15.56
N VAL A 194 -8.37 8.46 15.38
CA VAL A 194 -8.16 9.73 16.07
C VAL A 194 -8.41 10.89 15.12
N LYS A 195 -9.08 11.93 15.62
CA LYS A 195 -9.15 13.26 15.00
C LYS A 195 -8.51 14.30 15.91
N VAL A 196 -7.61 15.12 15.36
CA VAL A 196 -7.11 16.32 16.03
C VAL A 196 -7.53 17.54 15.23
N THR A 197 -8.28 18.44 15.86
CA THR A 197 -8.73 19.66 15.20
C THR A 197 -7.59 20.65 15.01
N VAL A 198 -7.78 21.65 14.12
CA VAL A 198 -6.80 22.74 13.92
C VAL A 198 -6.39 23.42 15.23
N GLY A 199 -7.35 23.56 16.16
CA GLY A 199 -7.15 24.14 17.49
C GLY A 199 -6.56 23.19 18.54
N GLY A 200 -6.14 21.98 18.15
CA GLY A 200 -5.47 21.01 19.02
C GLY A 200 -6.39 20.13 19.87
N GLN A 201 -7.72 20.21 19.69
CA GLN A 201 -8.64 19.30 20.38
C GLN A 201 -8.58 17.91 19.76
N ALA A 202 -8.18 16.93 20.55
CA ALA A 202 -8.02 15.55 20.13
C ALA A 202 -9.21 14.68 20.59
N ARG A 203 -9.68 13.79 19.72
CA ARG A 203 -10.73 12.81 20.02
C ARG A 203 -10.38 11.46 19.39
N ALA A 204 -10.26 10.43 20.22
CA ALA A 204 -10.14 9.05 19.80
C ALA A 204 -11.52 8.36 19.82
N VAL A 205 -11.87 7.65 18.75
CA VAL A 205 -13.11 6.86 18.66
C VAL A 205 -12.75 5.39 18.43
N PRO A 206 -13.23 4.46 19.29
CA PRO A 206 -12.88 3.05 19.18
C PRO A 206 -13.39 2.42 17.87
N TRP A 207 -12.55 1.60 17.24
CA TRP A 207 -12.94 0.88 16.01
C TRP A 207 -14.13 -0.05 16.19
N SER A 208 -14.30 -0.62 17.39
CA SER A 208 -15.49 -1.42 17.74
C SER A 208 -16.82 -0.69 17.57
N THR A 209 -16.82 0.64 17.50
CA THR A 209 -18.01 1.47 17.26
C THR A 209 -18.18 1.94 15.81
N LEU A 210 -17.17 1.72 14.95
CA LEU A 210 -17.10 2.28 13.59
C LEU A 210 -17.39 1.26 12.48
N VAL A 211 -17.49 -0.03 12.81
CA VAL A 211 -17.66 -1.12 11.84
C VAL A 211 -19.00 -1.84 12.05
N PRO A 212 -20.15 -1.20 11.75
CA PRO A 212 -21.46 -1.80 11.96
C PRO A 212 -21.62 -3.09 11.13
N GLY A 213 -22.13 -4.14 11.76
CA GLY A 213 -22.40 -5.43 11.11
C GLY A 213 -21.17 -6.33 10.93
N ALA A 214 -19.99 -5.94 11.44
CA ALA A 214 -18.88 -6.87 11.59
C ALA A 214 -19.15 -7.89 12.72
N PRO A 215 -18.56 -9.10 12.63
CA PRO A 215 -18.62 -10.09 13.70
C PRO A 215 -18.13 -9.52 15.04
N ALA A 216 -18.71 -10.02 16.13
CA ALA A 216 -18.20 -9.74 17.46
C ALA A 216 -16.85 -10.44 17.68
N PRO A 217 -16.01 -9.95 18.61
CA PRO A 217 -14.68 -10.53 18.83
C PRO A 217 -14.69 -12.03 19.13
N THR A 218 -15.73 -12.53 19.80
CA THR A 218 -15.87 -13.94 20.18
C THR A 218 -16.56 -14.83 19.13
N ASP A 219 -17.04 -14.25 18.03
CA ASP A 219 -17.71 -15.01 16.98
C ASP A 219 -16.73 -15.94 16.26
N LYS A 220 -17.27 -16.92 15.53
CA LYS A 220 -16.48 -17.85 14.71
C LYS A 220 -16.42 -17.39 13.26
N CYS A 221 -15.22 -17.03 12.86
CA CYS A 221 -14.84 -16.57 11.54
C CYS A 221 -14.30 -17.74 10.72
N ILE A 222 -14.81 -17.90 9.48
CA ILE A 222 -14.32 -18.90 8.54
C ILE A 222 -12.97 -18.44 7.99
N TRP A 223 -11.94 -19.26 8.17
CA TRP A 223 -10.57 -18.97 7.75
C TRP A 223 -10.20 -19.68 6.44
N ARG A 224 -9.66 -20.90 6.52
CA ARG A 224 -9.23 -21.70 5.35
C ARG A 224 -9.02 -23.17 5.71
N TYR A 225 -8.80 -24.00 4.71
CA TYR A 225 -8.33 -25.38 4.88
C TYR A 225 -6.88 -25.43 5.37
N SER A 226 -6.49 -26.55 6.00
CA SER A 226 -5.09 -26.82 6.38
C SER A 226 -4.22 -27.00 5.15
N THR A 227 -2.98 -26.48 5.17
CA THR A 227 -1.99 -26.68 4.09
C THR A 227 -1.64 -28.15 3.90
N THR A 228 -1.84 -28.99 4.91
CA THR A 228 -1.70 -30.45 4.81
C THR A 228 -2.81 -31.14 4.00
N SER A 229 -3.88 -30.40 3.66
CA SER A 229 -5.03 -30.91 2.89
C SER A 229 -4.98 -30.52 1.41
N LEU A 230 -3.86 -30.00 0.93
CA LEU A 230 -3.65 -29.73 -0.49
C LEU A 230 -3.79 -31.02 -1.35
N PRO A 231 -4.22 -30.93 -2.62
CA PRO A 231 -4.72 -29.73 -3.30
C PRO A 231 -6.07 -29.28 -2.73
N TRP A 232 -6.33 -27.98 -2.78
CA TRP A 232 -7.58 -27.40 -2.29
C TRP A 232 -8.56 -27.15 -3.44
N PRO A 233 -9.86 -26.93 -3.13
CA PRO A 233 -10.52 -27.07 -1.84
C PRO A 233 -10.64 -28.54 -1.39
N VAL A 234 -10.98 -28.75 -0.12
CA VAL A 234 -11.39 -30.08 0.38
C VAL A 234 -12.84 -30.31 -0.01
N LEU A 235 -13.15 -31.47 -0.62
CA LEU A 235 -14.51 -31.79 -1.06
C LEU A 235 -15.16 -32.83 -0.14
N GLY A 236 -16.46 -32.67 0.10
CA GLY A 236 -17.32 -33.65 0.72
C GLY A 236 -17.65 -34.82 -0.21
N ALA A 237 -18.35 -35.83 0.32
CA ALA A 237 -18.74 -37.02 -0.44
C ALA A 237 -19.70 -36.71 -1.61
N ASP A 238 -20.40 -35.57 -1.55
CA ASP A 238 -21.32 -35.08 -2.59
C ASP A 238 -20.63 -34.19 -3.64
N GLY A 239 -19.31 -33.98 -3.52
CA GLY A 239 -18.54 -33.12 -4.42
C GLY A 239 -18.61 -31.62 -4.11
N THR A 240 -19.31 -31.22 -3.04
CA THR A 240 -19.33 -29.81 -2.60
C THR A 240 -18.12 -29.49 -1.72
N PRO A 241 -17.64 -28.23 -1.66
CA PRO A 241 -16.59 -27.86 -0.74
C PRO A 241 -16.98 -28.13 0.72
N ALA A 242 -16.15 -28.90 1.42
CA ALA A 242 -16.34 -29.18 2.84
C ALA A 242 -16.14 -27.89 3.65
N PRO A 243 -16.77 -27.73 4.83
CA PRO A 243 -16.52 -26.55 5.66
C PRO A 243 -15.03 -26.40 6.04
N PRO A 244 -14.39 -25.25 5.80
CA PRO A 244 -13.02 -24.98 6.23
C PRO A 244 -12.93 -24.75 7.75
N ILE A 245 -11.69 -24.61 8.24
CA ILE A 245 -11.45 -24.31 9.66
C ILE A 245 -12.04 -22.94 9.99
N SER A 246 -12.63 -22.81 11.18
CA SER A 246 -13.04 -21.53 11.74
C SER A 246 -12.23 -21.20 12.98
N LEU A 247 -11.92 -19.93 13.16
CA LEU A 247 -11.21 -19.38 14.32
C LEU A 247 -12.04 -18.28 14.96
N THR A 248 -11.67 -17.85 16.16
CA THR A 248 -12.31 -16.70 16.80
C THR A 248 -11.94 -15.45 16.00
N CYS A 249 -12.90 -14.58 15.67
CA CYS A 249 -12.64 -13.42 14.82
C CYS A 249 -11.60 -12.44 15.41
N GLY A 250 -11.70 -12.20 16.72
CA GLY A 250 -11.01 -11.08 17.37
C GLY A 250 -11.66 -9.74 17.05
N SER A 251 -11.21 -8.71 17.74
CA SER A 251 -11.69 -7.34 17.63
C SER A 251 -11.38 -6.75 16.25
N GLN A 252 -12.29 -5.89 15.78
CA GLN A 252 -12.04 -5.08 14.59
C GLN A 252 -11.01 -3.99 14.91
N ARG A 253 -9.99 -3.88 14.05
CA ARG A 253 -8.86 -2.96 14.19
C ARG A 253 -8.46 -2.40 12.82
N PRO A 254 -7.75 -1.25 12.76
CA PRO A 254 -7.12 -0.83 11.51
C PRO A 254 -5.97 -1.79 11.18
N PRO A 255 -5.63 -1.98 9.90
CA PRO A 255 -4.32 -2.51 9.54
C PRO A 255 -3.22 -1.49 9.82
N VAL A 256 -1.97 -1.98 9.88
CA VAL A 256 -0.79 -1.11 9.85
C VAL A 256 -0.63 -0.48 8.45
N ASN A 257 0.04 0.66 8.37
CA ASN A 257 0.44 1.36 7.14
C ASN A 257 -0.69 1.93 6.25
N THR A 258 -1.95 1.86 6.66
CA THR A 258 -3.08 2.41 5.89
C THR A 258 -3.45 3.83 6.31
N ALA A 259 -3.52 4.75 5.35
CA ALA A 259 -3.94 6.14 5.54
C ALA A 259 -5.47 6.29 5.49
N PRO A 260 -6.10 7.08 6.38
CA PRO A 260 -7.52 7.45 6.24
C PRO A 260 -7.75 8.37 5.03
N ALA A 261 -8.62 8.00 4.10
CA ALA A 261 -8.97 8.86 2.98
C ALA A 261 -10.15 9.78 3.31
N ILE A 262 -10.10 11.03 2.82
CA ILE A 262 -11.12 12.03 3.13
C ILE A 262 -11.78 12.51 1.83
N GLY A 263 -13.06 12.21 1.68
CA GLY A 263 -13.88 12.63 0.55
C GLY A 263 -14.08 14.15 0.51
N ALA A 264 -14.50 14.67 -0.65
CA ALA A 264 -14.78 16.09 -0.82
C ALA A 264 -15.92 16.58 0.07
N ASP A 265 -16.86 15.70 0.41
CA ASP A 265 -17.95 15.92 1.36
C ASP A 265 -17.49 15.82 2.83
N GLY A 266 -16.22 15.47 3.07
CA GLY A 266 -15.57 15.20 4.35
C GLY A 266 -15.98 13.90 5.04
N THR A 267 -16.62 12.97 4.33
CA THR A 267 -16.70 11.57 4.76
C THR A 267 -15.29 11.00 4.83
N ILE A 268 -15.00 10.28 5.91
CA ILE A 268 -13.72 9.60 6.11
C ILE A 268 -13.90 8.14 5.69
N TYR A 269 -13.02 7.64 4.84
CA TYR A 269 -12.97 6.25 4.40
C TYR A 269 -11.72 5.60 4.95
N ASN A 270 -11.85 4.37 5.45
CA ASN A 270 -10.75 3.65 6.07
C ASN A 270 -10.98 2.14 5.99
N ILE A 271 -9.99 1.35 6.38
CA ILE A 271 -10.01 -0.11 6.31
C ILE A 271 -10.00 -0.70 7.71
N SER A 272 -10.86 -1.68 7.94
CA SER A 272 -10.86 -2.53 9.13
C SER A 272 -10.49 -3.96 8.76
N ARG A 273 -9.86 -4.67 9.69
CA ARG A 273 -9.77 -6.14 9.67
C ARG A 273 -10.08 -6.73 11.04
N ALA A 274 -10.50 -7.99 11.06
CA ALA A 274 -10.54 -8.76 12.30
C ALA A 274 -9.10 -9.11 12.74
N SER A 275 -8.84 -9.06 14.05
CA SER A 275 -7.49 -9.23 14.60
C SER A 275 -6.88 -10.60 14.28
N PHE A 276 -7.69 -11.66 14.23
CA PHE A 276 -7.22 -13.03 13.98
C PHE A 276 -7.56 -13.58 12.60
N ASP A 277 -8.29 -12.82 11.77
CA ASP A 277 -8.69 -13.27 10.43
C ASP A 277 -8.61 -12.15 9.40
N ASP A 278 -7.56 -12.18 8.57
CA ASP A 278 -7.35 -11.19 7.51
C ASP A 278 -8.36 -11.32 6.34
N TYR A 279 -9.18 -12.37 6.29
CA TYR A 279 -10.29 -12.48 5.34
C TYR A 279 -11.50 -11.63 5.77
N TYR A 280 -11.59 -11.21 7.03
CA TYR A 280 -12.66 -10.34 7.52
C TYR A 280 -12.27 -8.86 7.44
N GLY A 281 -11.94 -8.44 6.22
CA GLY A 281 -11.68 -7.05 5.85
C GLY A 281 -12.96 -6.26 5.52
N TYR A 282 -12.96 -4.97 5.83
CA TYR A 282 -14.06 -4.04 5.55
C TYR A 282 -13.53 -2.71 5.04
N LEU A 283 -14.16 -2.19 3.98
CA LEU A 283 -14.15 -0.77 3.69
C LEU A 283 -15.21 -0.11 4.56
N ILE A 284 -14.85 0.93 5.31
CA ILE A 284 -15.78 1.67 6.15
C ILE A 284 -15.85 3.15 5.75
N ALA A 285 -17.02 3.73 5.96
CA ALA A 285 -17.25 5.16 5.86
C ALA A 285 -17.71 5.72 7.20
N ILE A 286 -17.17 6.88 7.56
CA ILE A 286 -17.34 7.54 8.85
C ILE A 286 -17.72 8.99 8.59
N ASN A 287 -18.70 9.49 9.34
CA ASN A 287 -19.14 10.88 9.27
C ASN A 287 -18.08 11.83 9.86
N LYS A 288 -18.14 13.12 9.50
CA LYS A 288 -17.23 14.17 10.02
C LYS A 288 -17.18 14.27 11.55
N ASP A 289 -18.26 13.87 12.23
CA ASP A 289 -18.42 13.85 13.68
C ASP A 289 -17.94 12.55 14.34
N LEU A 290 -17.31 11.67 13.56
CA LEU A 290 -16.77 10.37 13.94
C LEU A 290 -17.84 9.34 14.35
N THR A 291 -19.04 9.43 13.78
CA THR A 291 -20.05 8.37 13.86
C THR A 291 -19.98 7.44 12.64
N PRO A 292 -20.31 6.14 12.77
CA PRO A 292 -20.32 5.23 11.63
C PRO A 292 -21.35 5.69 10.58
N LYS A 293 -20.96 5.66 9.31
CA LYS A 293 -21.85 5.94 8.17
C LYS A 293 -22.31 4.63 7.52
N TRP A 294 -21.36 3.76 7.16
CA TRP A 294 -21.62 2.40 6.68
C TRP A 294 -20.33 1.57 6.74
N ALA A 295 -20.46 0.24 6.68
CA ALA A 295 -19.36 -0.69 6.48
C ALA A 295 -19.72 -1.69 5.39
N SER A 296 -18.76 -2.05 4.54
CA SER A 296 -18.91 -3.05 3.49
C SER A 296 -17.84 -4.12 3.61
N SER A 297 -18.28 -5.38 3.78
CA SER A 297 -17.37 -6.52 3.82
C SER A 297 -16.71 -6.77 2.46
N MET A 298 -15.43 -7.12 2.49
CA MET A 298 -14.63 -7.58 1.36
C MET A 298 -14.77 -9.10 1.10
N ARG A 299 -15.56 -9.81 1.91
CA ARG A 299 -15.77 -11.25 1.77
C ARG A 299 -16.68 -11.63 0.62
N ASN A 300 -16.39 -12.80 0.04
CA ASN A 300 -17.22 -13.49 -0.94
C ASN A 300 -17.62 -12.60 -2.14
N ARG A 301 -16.65 -11.83 -2.64
CA ARG A 301 -16.83 -10.87 -3.74
C ARG A 301 -16.33 -11.38 -5.07
N PHE A 302 -15.34 -12.27 -5.03
CA PHE A 302 -14.66 -12.69 -6.24
C PHE A 302 -15.22 -14.00 -6.75
N HIS A 303 -15.25 -14.12 -8.07
CA HIS A 303 -15.69 -15.31 -8.79
C HIS A 303 -14.56 -15.87 -9.65
N ASP A 304 -13.32 -15.38 -9.45
CA ASP A 304 -12.11 -16.03 -9.92
C ASP A 304 -11.72 -17.21 -9.00
N GLY A 305 -10.83 -18.06 -9.49
CA GLY A 305 -10.38 -19.25 -8.77
C GLY A 305 -10.61 -20.52 -9.56
N CYS A 306 -11.08 -21.57 -8.89
CA CYS A 306 -11.12 -22.92 -9.44
C CYS A 306 -11.95 -23.02 -10.72
N GLY A 307 -11.39 -23.69 -11.74
CA GLY A 307 -12.04 -23.88 -13.03
C GLY A 307 -12.13 -22.62 -13.92
N THR A 308 -11.60 -21.47 -13.46
CA THR A 308 -11.50 -20.25 -14.27
C THR A 308 -10.18 -20.20 -15.04
N PRO A 309 -10.03 -19.37 -16.09
CA PRO A 309 -8.77 -19.24 -16.83
C PRO A 309 -7.56 -18.71 -16.03
N PHE A 310 -7.76 -18.17 -14.82
CA PHE A 310 -6.68 -17.62 -14.01
C PHE A 310 -5.89 -18.66 -13.22
N LEU A 311 -6.42 -19.88 -13.10
CA LEU A 311 -5.71 -20.99 -12.48
C LEU A 311 -5.58 -22.14 -13.48
N PRO A 312 -4.54 -22.98 -13.33
CA PRO A 312 -4.45 -24.22 -14.08
C PRO A 312 -5.71 -25.07 -13.90
N ALA A 313 -6.02 -25.85 -14.93
CA ALA A 313 -7.26 -26.62 -14.99
C ALA A 313 -7.45 -27.51 -13.75
N THR A 314 -8.68 -27.56 -13.24
CA THR A 314 -9.05 -28.41 -12.10
C THR A 314 -8.63 -29.88 -12.35
N GLY A 315 -7.91 -30.47 -11.40
CA GLY A 315 -7.34 -31.82 -11.49
C GLY A 315 -5.95 -31.89 -12.14
N ALA A 316 -5.45 -30.80 -12.73
CA ALA A 316 -4.07 -30.71 -13.22
C ALA A 316 -3.10 -30.24 -12.12
N VAL A 317 -1.80 -30.36 -12.38
CA VAL A 317 -0.76 -29.75 -11.54
C VAL A 317 -0.95 -28.24 -11.53
N GLY A 318 -0.84 -27.60 -10.36
CA GLY A 318 -1.15 -26.19 -10.15
C GLY A 318 -2.65 -25.86 -10.11
N GLY A 319 -3.51 -26.81 -10.47
CA GLY A 319 -4.95 -26.64 -10.48
C GLY A 319 -5.61 -27.04 -9.16
N CYS A 320 -6.89 -26.68 -9.03
CA CYS A 320 -7.69 -27.10 -7.87
C CYS A 320 -7.91 -28.61 -7.86
N ARG A 321 -8.34 -29.14 -6.70
CA ARG A 321 -8.71 -30.56 -6.54
C ARG A 321 -9.71 -31.00 -7.61
N ALA A 322 -9.49 -32.16 -8.23
CA ALA A 322 -10.42 -32.73 -9.20
C ALA A 322 -11.87 -32.81 -8.65
N GLY A 323 -12.85 -32.40 -9.47
CA GLY A 323 -14.26 -32.35 -9.07
C GLY A 323 -14.70 -31.06 -8.39
N THR A 324 -13.79 -30.08 -8.21
CA THR A 324 -14.13 -28.79 -7.60
C THR A 324 -15.12 -27.98 -8.45
N PRO A 325 -16.12 -27.31 -7.83
CA PRO A 325 -17.02 -26.40 -8.52
C PRO A 325 -16.30 -25.22 -9.19
N PHE A 326 -16.92 -24.64 -10.20
CA PHE A 326 -16.41 -23.45 -10.88
C PHE A 326 -16.51 -22.20 -9.98
N GLY A 327 -15.50 -21.33 -10.05
CA GLY A 327 -15.54 -19.97 -9.50
C GLY A 327 -15.43 -19.88 -7.98
N VAL A 328 -14.83 -20.88 -7.34
CA VAL A 328 -14.56 -20.88 -5.89
C VAL A 328 -13.08 -20.66 -5.60
N SER A 329 -12.80 -19.95 -4.52
CA SER A 329 -11.47 -19.76 -3.98
C SER A 329 -10.92 -21.10 -3.46
N PRO A 330 -9.74 -21.55 -3.93
CA PRO A 330 -9.12 -22.77 -3.43
C PRO A 330 -9.03 -22.84 -1.89
N PRO A 331 -8.46 -21.84 -1.17
CA PRO A 331 -8.17 -21.97 0.26
C PRO A 331 -9.40 -22.18 1.17
N ASP A 332 -10.60 -21.78 0.78
CA ASP A 332 -11.79 -21.86 1.66
C ASP A 332 -13.03 -22.49 0.99
N GLY A 333 -13.00 -22.72 -0.32
CA GLY A 333 -14.12 -23.30 -1.06
C GLY A 333 -15.33 -22.36 -1.22
N LEU A 334 -15.17 -21.06 -0.94
CA LEU A 334 -16.19 -20.02 -1.05
C LEU A 334 -15.92 -19.12 -2.25
N PRO A 335 -16.84 -18.19 -2.63
CA PRO A 335 -16.44 -17.08 -3.49
C PRO A 335 -15.26 -16.35 -2.86
N GLY A 336 -14.31 -15.88 -3.67
CA GLY A 336 -13.09 -15.28 -3.18
C GLY A 336 -13.32 -13.99 -2.39
N SER A 337 -12.38 -13.68 -1.50
CA SER A 337 -12.47 -12.56 -0.57
C SER A 337 -11.21 -11.71 -0.63
N GLY A 338 -11.37 -10.39 -0.57
CA GLY A 338 -10.25 -9.47 -0.40
C GLY A 338 -9.72 -9.56 1.03
N ARG A 339 -8.40 -9.66 1.17
CA ARG A 339 -7.69 -9.71 2.46
C ARG A 339 -6.98 -8.39 2.72
N VAL A 340 -6.83 -8.09 4.00
CA VAL A 340 -6.12 -6.89 4.48
C VAL A 340 -4.92 -7.35 5.29
N LEU A 341 -3.71 -7.11 4.78
CA LEU A 341 -2.46 -7.45 5.46
C LEU A 341 -1.88 -6.21 6.16
N ASP A 342 -1.17 -6.40 7.27
CA ASP A 342 -0.50 -5.31 7.98
C ASP A 342 0.77 -4.81 7.28
N ASP A 343 1.38 -5.64 6.42
CA ASP A 343 2.42 -5.19 5.51
C ASP A 343 1.87 -4.38 4.32
N SER A 344 0.56 -4.39 4.08
CA SER A 344 -0.02 -3.66 2.95
C SER A 344 -0.08 -2.16 3.22
N THR A 345 0.35 -1.37 2.26
CA THR A 345 0.24 0.10 2.27
C THR A 345 -0.92 0.64 1.45
N SER A 346 -1.83 -0.25 1.02
CA SER A 346 -3.01 0.17 0.28
C SER A 346 -3.87 1.08 1.15
N ALA A 347 -4.30 2.20 0.59
CA ALA A 347 -5.27 3.07 1.22
C ALA A 347 -6.46 3.32 0.29
N PRO A 348 -7.66 3.57 0.84
CA PRO A 348 -8.82 3.85 0.01
C PRO A 348 -8.62 5.14 -0.80
N VAL A 349 -9.18 5.17 -2.01
CA VAL A 349 -9.12 6.33 -2.89
C VAL A 349 -10.52 6.69 -3.35
N VAL A 350 -10.90 7.95 -3.12
CA VAL A 350 -12.22 8.48 -3.52
C VAL A 350 -12.11 9.11 -4.90
N ALA A 351 -12.87 8.60 -5.86
CA ALA A 351 -12.90 9.12 -7.22
C ALA A 351 -13.92 10.28 -7.39
N PRO A 352 -13.84 11.05 -8.49
CA PRO A 352 -14.73 12.18 -8.75
C PRO A 352 -16.23 11.85 -8.78
N ASP A 353 -16.61 10.63 -9.16
CA ASP A 353 -18.00 10.15 -9.14
C ASP A 353 -18.46 9.72 -7.73
N GLY A 354 -17.58 9.82 -6.73
CA GLY A 354 -17.82 9.39 -5.36
C GLY A 354 -17.63 7.89 -5.14
N SER A 355 -17.23 7.11 -6.15
CA SER A 355 -16.83 5.73 -5.97
C SER A 355 -15.51 5.62 -5.22
N ILE A 356 -15.30 4.50 -4.56
CA ILE A 356 -14.12 4.25 -3.71
C ILE A 356 -13.39 3.02 -4.24
N TYR A 357 -12.08 3.12 -4.36
CA TYR A 357 -11.20 2.04 -4.79
C TYR A 357 -10.25 1.63 -3.66
N TYR A 358 -9.92 0.34 -3.59
CA TYR A 358 -8.94 -0.19 -2.65
C TYR A 358 -8.29 -1.46 -3.22
N GLY A 359 -6.96 -1.54 -3.18
CA GLY A 359 -6.21 -2.74 -3.50
C GLY A 359 -6.25 -3.72 -2.33
N ALA A 360 -6.98 -4.82 -2.47
CA ALA A 360 -7.02 -5.88 -1.47
C ALA A 360 -6.08 -7.02 -1.85
N TYR A 361 -5.44 -7.64 -0.86
CA TYR A 361 -4.59 -8.80 -1.10
C TYR A 361 -5.41 -10.07 -1.33
N THR A 362 -4.91 -10.94 -2.21
CA THR A 362 -5.34 -12.34 -2.33
C THR A 362 -4.12 -13.18 -2.62
N ARG A 363 -4.03 -14.35 -1.99
CA ARG A 363 -2.93 -15.30 -2.26
C ARG A 363 -3.26 -16.25 -3.40
N TYR A 364 -4.53 -16.62 -3.57
CA TYR A 364 -4.90 -17.79 -4.38
C TYR A 364 -4.85 -17.56 -5.90
N ASN A 365 -4.44 -16.37 -6.34
CA ASN A 365 -4.29 -15.94 -7.73
C ASN A 365 -2.85 -15.49 -7.99
N TYR A 366 -1.88 -16.33 -7.65
CA TYR A 366 -0.45 -16.01 -7.75
C TYR A 366 -0.06 -14.75 -6.98
N ALA A 367 -0.68 -14.52 -5.82
CA ALA A 367 -0.45 -13.33 -5.00
C ALA A 367 -0.74 -11.97 -5.68
N GLN A 368 -1.59 -11.92 -6.70
CA GLN A 368 -1.87 -10.69 -7.48
C GLN A 368 -2.97 -9.78 -6.93
N GLY A 369 -3.57 -10.10 -5.78
CA GLY A 369 -4.59 -9.21 -5.20
C GLY A 369 -5.79 -8.95 -6.12
N HIS A 370 -6.64 -8.02 -5.68
CA HIS A 370 -7.74 -7.47 -6.45
C HIS A 370 -7.95 -6.00 -6.11
N LEU A 371 -7.98 -5.16 -7.13
CA LEU A 371 -8.44 -3.79 -7.03
C LEU A 371 -9.96 -3.83 -7.01
N MET A 372 -10.53 -3.44 -5.88
CA MET A 372 -11.97 -3.49 -5.61
C MET A 372 -12.60 -2.09 -5.73
N ARG A 373 -13.91 -2.03 -6.02
CA ARG A 373 -14.67 -0.78 -6.18
C ARG A 373 -16.00 -0.79 -5.42
N TRP A 374 -16.35 0.34 -4.81
CA TRP A 374 -17.64 0.57 -4.16
C TRP A 374 -18.28 1.87 -4.63
N SER A 375 -19.61 1.93 -4.57
CA SER A 375 -20.34 3.20 -4.68
C SER A 375 -20.12 4.06 -3.44
N SER A 376 -20.50 5.34 -3.52
CA SER A 376 -20.50 6.27 -2.38
C SER A 376 -21.40 5.84 -1.20
N THR A 377 -22.28 4.87 -1.42
CA THR A 377 -23.20 4.31 -0.41
C THR A 377 -22.71 3.01 0.22
N GLY A 378 -21.52 2.53 -0.17
CA GLY A 378 -20.94 1.29 0.36
C GLY A 378 -21.43 0.03 -0.34
N GLN A 379 -22.27 0.13 -1.37
CA GLN A 379 -22.55 -1.00 -2.25
C GLN A 379 -21.27 -1.38 -3.01
N TYR A 380 -20.81 -2.61 -2.83
CA TYR A 380 -19.76 -3.20 -3.65
C TYR A 380 -20.24 -3.28 -5.11
N LEU A 381 -19.45 -2.71 -6.01
CA LEU A 381 -19.75 -2.67 -7.43
C LEU A 381 -18.94 -3.78 -8.09
N ASP A 382 -19.62 -4.87 -8.43
CA ASP A 382 -19.01 -5.92 -9.23
C ASP A 382 -18.52 -5.30 -10.55
N THR A 383 -17.22 -5.40 -10.79
CA THR A 383 -16.55 -4.74 -11.91
C THR A 383 -16.69 -5.59 -13.16
N ALA A 384 -16.62 -4.98 -14.34
CA ALA A 384 -16.95 -5.69 -15.58
C ALA A 384 -15.90 -6.72 -16.03
N ALA A 385 -14.72 -6.81 -15.39
CA ALA A 385 -13.89 -8.00 -15.48
C ALA A 385 -14.65 -9.11 -14.72
N PRO A 386 -15.03 -10.25 -15.33
CA PRO A 386 -16.17 -11.10 -14.91
C PRO A 386 -16.13 -11.75 -13.50
N TRP A 387 -15.25 -11.30 -12.62
CA TRP A 387 -14.72 -12.04 -11.49
C TRP A 387 -14.65 -11.22 -10.19
N GLY A 388 -15.19 -9.99 -10.13
CA GLY A 388 -15.21 -9.18 -8.92
C GLY A 388 -13.98 -8.29 -8.66
N GLY A 389 -13.17 -8.00 -9.67
CA GLY A 389 -12.08 -7.03 -9.50
C GLY A 389 -11.05 -7.09 -10.60
N PHE A 390 -10.03 -6.25 -10.48
CA PHE A 390 -8.87 -6.26 -11.37
C PHE A 390 -7.64 -6.77 -10.62
N GLN A 391 -6.99 -7.83 -11.12
CA GLN A 391 -5.75 -8.36 -10.54
C GLN A 391 -4.60 -7.40 -10.85
N PHE A 392 -3.85 -6.95 -9.84
CA PHE A 392 -2.94 -5.81 -9.97
C PHE A 392 -1.54 -6.05 -9.36
N GLY A 393 -1.39 -7.01 -8.45
CA GLY A 393 -0.17 -7.24 -7.68
C GLY A 393 -0.46 -7.33 -6.18
N TRP A 394 0.59 -7.23 -5.36
CA TRP A 394 0.45 -7.47 -3.92
C TRP A 394 -0.44 -6.45 -3.20
N ASP A 395 -0.09 -5.17 -3.30
CA ASP A 395 -0.81 -4.04 -2.70
C ASP A 395 -0.53 -2.72 -3.44
N VAL A 396 -1.55 -1.83 -3.46
CA VAL A 396 -1.51 -0.57 -4.20
C VAL A 396 -2.55 0.44 -3.67
N THR A 397 -2.14 1.70 -3.61
CA THR A 397 -3.03 2.85 -3.64
C THR A 397 -3.13 3.37 -5.08
N PRO A 398 -4.23 3.11 -5.82
CA PRO A 398 -4.32 3.52 -7.22
C PRO A 398 -4.39 5.04 -7.36
N ALA A 399 -3.92 5.58 -8.47
CA ALA A 399 -4.07 7.01 -8.78
C ALA A 399 -5.29 7.25 -9.68
N ILE A 400 -5.91 8.44 -9.54
CA ILE A 400 -7.11 8.82 -10.29
C ILE A 400 -6.81 10.01 -11.20
N PHE A 401 -6.88 9.79 -12.50
CA PHE A 401 -6.70 10.84 -13.50
C PHE A 401 -8.04 11.30 -14.04
N SER A 402 -8.48 12.49 -13.66
CA SER A 402 -9.73 13.08 -14.16
C SER A 402 -9.49 13.80 -15.48
N PHE A 403 -10.34 13.57 -16.48
CA PHE A 403 -10.22 14.21 -17.79
C PHE A 403 -11.58 14.38 -18.48
N THR A 404 -11.60 15.17 -19.56
CA THR A 404 -12.77 15.27 -20.45
C THR A 404 -12.54 14.35 -21.65
N ALA A 405 -13.43 13.38 -21.85
CA ALA A 405 -13.37 12.46 -22.99
C ALA A 405 -13.63 13.19 -24.32
N ALA A 406 -13.31 12.54 -25.45
CA ALA A 406 -13.48 13.13 -26.78
C ALA A 406 -14.92 13.56 -27.11
N ASN A 407 -15.91 12.96 -26.46
CA ASN A 407 -17.33 13.32 -26.58
C ASN A 407 -17.77 14.48 -25.65
N GLY A 408 -16.84 15.12 -24.93
CA GLY A 408 -17.11 16.22 -23.99
C GLY A 408 -17.55 15.79 -22.59
N THR A 409 -17.64 14.49 -22.30
CA THR A 409 -18.05 13.99 -20.98
C THR A 409 -16.88 14.01 -20.00
N SER A 410 -17.11 14.51 -18.78
CA SER A 410 -16.14 14.36 -17.69
C SER A 410 -16.11 12.91 -17.22
N THR A 411 -14.92 12.33 -17.17
CA THR A 411 -14.68 10.96 -16.69
C THR A 411 -13.32 10.90 -16.00
N PHE A 412 -12.89 9.71 -15.60
CA PHE A 412 -11.56 9.50 -15.04
C PHE A 412 -11.00 8.12 -15.44
N ALA A 413 -9.69 7.99 -15.33
CA ALA A 413 -8.99 6.71 -15.39
C ALA A 413 -8.45 6.35 -14.00
N VAL A 414 -8.34 5.05 -13.74
CA VAL A 414 -7.70 4.48 -12.55
C VAL A 414 -6.36 3.90 -12.98
N ILE A 415 -5.26 4.42 -12.43
CA ILE A 415 -3.90 3.98 -12.76
C ILE A 415 -3.38 3.10 -11.63
N THR A 416 -2.88 1.93 -11.98
CA THR A 416 -2.33 0.94 -11.04
C THR A 416 -1.21 0.14 -11.70
N LYS A 417 -0.36 -0.48 -10.89
CA LYS A 417 0.47 -1.59 -11.35
C LYS A 417 -0.37 -2.83 -11.65
N GLU A 418 0.22 -3.74 -12.41
CA GLU A 418 -0.28 -5.07 -12.72
C GLU A 418 0.91 -6.04 -12.80
N ASN A 419 1.28 -6.61 -11.66
CA ASN A 419 2.43 -7.52 -11.55
C ASN A 419 1.97 -8.98 -11.71
N HIS A 420 2.55 -9.72 -12.65
CA HIS A 420 2.33 -11.16 -12.85
C HIS A 420 3.57 -11.91 -12.35
N TYR A 421 3.62 -12.15 -11.06
CA TYR A 421 4.73 -12.82 -10.38
C TYR A 421 5.07 -14.22 -10.93
N GLY A 422 6.36 -14.50 -11.13
CA GLY A 422 6.89 -15.73 -11.72
C GLY A 422 7.25 -16.84 -10.73
N ASP A 423 7.64 -16.46 -9.52
CA ASP A 423 8.25 -17.30 -8.47
C ASP A 423 7.23 -17.85 -7.45
N VAL A 424 5.95 -17.51 -7.62
CA VAL A 424 4.85 -17.95 -6.75
C VAL A 424 3.97 -18.99 -7.43
N GLY A 425 3.63 -20.04 -6.68
CA GLY A 425 2.66 -21.04 -7.12
C GLY A 425 1.24 -20.45 -7.23
N SER A 426 0.45 -21.02 -8.14
CA SER A 426 -0.91 -20.58 -8.50
C SER A 426 -1.79 -20.18 -7.32
N TYR A 427 -1.94 -21.04 -6.32
CA TYR A 427 -2.71 -20.72 -5.10
C TYR A 427 -2.06 -21.17 -3.78
N CYS A 428 -0.93 -21.88 -3.85
CA CYS A 428 -0.20 -22.39 -2.69
C CYS A 428 1.31 -22.33 -2.90
N ASN A 429 2.09 -22.53 -1.82
CA ASN A 429 3.56 -22.51 -1.84
C ASN A 429 4.20 -23.91 -1.92
N ASP A 430 3.40 -24.99 -2.07
CA ASP A 430 3.95 -26.34 -2.23
C ASP A 430 4.34 -26.56 -3.69
N ALA A 431 5.64 -26.59 -3.99
CA ALA A 431 6.14 -26.69 -5.38
C ALA A 431 5.78 -28.01 -6.10
N LYS A 432 5.32 -29.05 -5.38
CA LYS A 432 4.83 -30.30 -6.02
C LYS A 432 3.37 -30.17 -6.44
N ILE A 433 2.58 -29.37 -5.71
CA ILE A 433 1.14 -29.23 -5.94
C ILE A 433 0.83 -27.96 -6.74
N CYS A 434 1.44 -26.84 -6.35
CA CYS A 434 1.39 -25.54 -7.02
C CYS A 434 2.83 -25.11 -7.40
N PRO A 435 3.49 -25.77 -8.36
CA PRO A 435 4.73 -25.22 -8.89
C PRO A 435 4.47 -23.82 -9.44
N PRO A 436 5.41 -22.86 -9.28
CA PRO A 436 5.40 -21.65 -10.08
C PRO A 436 5.44 -22.04 -11.56
N ASP A 437 4.49 -21.53 -12.34
CA ASP A 437 4.31 -21.89 -13.75
C ASP A 437 4.23 -20.68 -14.69
N ARG A 438 4.33 -19.45 -14.15
CA ARG A 438 4.52 -18.23 -14.91
C ARG A 438 5.99 -18.12 -15.33
N THR A 439 6.30 -18.72 -16.47
CA THR A 439 7.67 -18.77 -17.00
C THR A 439 7.67 -18.37 -18.47
N ALA A 440 8.86 -18.12 -19.04
CA ALA A 440 9.05 -17.88 -20.48
C ALA A 440 8.33 -18.89 -21.39
N ASN A 441 8.13 -20.12 -20.90
CA ASN A 441 7.64 -21.26 -21.66
C ASN A 441 6.15 -21.56 -21.40
N ASN A 442 5.46 -20.76 -20.57
CA ASN A 442 4.02 -20.83 -20.39
C ASN A 442 3.34 -19.67 -21.12
N PRO A 443 3.02 -19.81 -22.42
CA PRO A 443 2.49 -18.71 -23.23
C PRO A 443 1.05 -18.31 -22.85
N ALA A 444 0.38 -19.07 -21.98
CA ALA A 444 -1.00 -18.76 -21.60
C ALA A 444 -1.07 -17.68 -20.51
N TYR A 445 -0.09 -17.62 -19.60
CA TYR A 445 -0.04 -16.63 -18.52
C TYR A 445 1.41 -16.45 -18.00
N PRO A 446 2.29 -15.78 -18.75
CA PRO A 446 3.71 -15.64 -18.42
C PRO A 446 3.98 -14.68 -17.26
N GLU A 447 5.22 -14.67 -16.76
CA GLU A 447 5.71 -13.64 -15.84
C GLU A 447 5.91 -12.33 -16.60
N GLU A 448 5.20 -11.28 -16.18
CA GLU A 448 5.18 -9.95 -16.83
C GLU A 448 4.77 -8.86 -15.84
N TYR A 449 5.23 -7.62 -16.06
CA TYR A 449 5.00 -6.52 -15.13
C TYR A 449 4.52 -5.28 -15.87
N PHE A 450 3.32 -4.78 -15.57
CA PHE A 450 2.73 -3.66 -16.28
C PHE A 450 2.38 -2.48 -15.36
N MET A 451 2.44 -1.27 -15.93
CA MET A 451 1.59 -0.16 -15.49
C MET A 451 0.33 -0.15 -16.36
N SER A 452 -0.83 -0.08 -15.72
CA SER A 452 -2.12 -0.22 -16.37
C SER A 452 -3.01 1.00 -16.10
N SER A 453 -3.67 1.47 -17.15
CA SER A 453 -4.76 2.45 -17.05
C SER A 453 -6.08 1.74 -17.24
N LEU A 454 -7.03 2.02 -16.34
CA LEU A 454 -8.34 1.39 -16.33
C LEU A 454 -9.45 2.44 -16.44
N THR A 455 -10.59 2.07 -17.02
CA THR A 455 -11.84 2.82 -16.93
C THR A 455 -12.36 2.83 -15.49
N PRO A 456 -13.37 3.67 -15.15
CA PRO A 456 -14.00 3.64 -13.83
C PRO A 456 -14.53 2.25 -13.42
N ASP A 457 -15.00 1.45 -14.37
CA ASP A 457 -15.47 0.06 -14.18
C ASP A 457 -14.37 -1.01 -14.30
N LEU A 458 -13.10 -0.58 -14.18
CA LEU A 458 -11.90 -1.41 -14.17
C LEU A 458 -11.65 -2.21 -15.46
N GLN A 459 -12.09 -1.69 -16.61
CA GLN A 459 -11.68 -2.23 -17.92
C GLN A 459 -10.36 -1.61 -18.35
N ILE A 460 -9.50 -2.39 -18.99
CA ILE A 460 -8.20 -1.91 -19.44
C ILE A 460 -8.38 -0.89 -20.56
N ASN A 461 -7.82 0.31 -20.38
CA ASN A 461 -7.61 1.28 -21.44
C ASN A 461 -6.30 0.96 -22.19
N TRP A 462 -5.20 0.81 -21.44
CA TRP A 462 -3.88 0.50 -21.97
C TRP A 462 -3.01 -0.15 -20.89
N ARG A 463 -1.94 -0.82 -21.34
CA ARG A 463 -0.87 -1.40 -20.53
C ARG A 463 0.48 -0.97 -21.09
N TRP A 464 1.42 -0.64 -20.20
CA TRP A 464 2.83 -0.49 -20.54
C TRP A 464 3.64 -1.54 -19.78
N GLN A 465 4.34 -2.41 -20.51
CA GLN A 465 5.12 -3.50 -19.93
C GLN A 465 6.54 -3.04 -19.63
N ASN A 466 7.03 -3.33 -18.43
CA ASN A 466 8.46 -3.22 -18.15
C ASN A 466 9.20 -4.43 -18.74
N THR A 467 10.00 -4.19 -19.77
CA THR A 467 10.80 -5.22 -20.45
C THR A 467 12.30 -5.11 -20.16
N ASN A 468 12.72 -4.27 -19.20
CA ASN A 468 14.13 -4.15 -18.86
C ASN A 468 14.63 -5.43 -18.17
N THR A 469 15.72 -6.02 -18.66
CA THR A 469 16.30 -7.23 -18.08
C THR A 469 17.57 -6.98 -17.26
N MET A 470 17.96 -5.72 -17.14
CA MET A 470 19.28 -5.31 -16.67
C MET A 470 19.22 -4.75 -15.24
N SER A 471 19.89 -5.42 -14.30
CA SER A 471 20.28 -4.82 -13.02
C SER A 471 21.49 -3.94 -13.23
N CYS A 472 21.38 -2.64 -12.95
CA CYS A 472 22.44 -1.67 -13.18
C CYS A 472 22.96 -1.05 -11.87
N GLN A 473 24.23 -0.71 -11.84
CA GLN A 473 24.85 0.08 -10.77
C GLN A 473 25.58 1.28 -11.37
N ARG A 474 25.48 2.43 -10.70
CA ARG A 474 26.21 3.64 -11.09
C ARG A 474 27.66 3.60 -10.58
N ASN A 475 28.60 3.70 -11.51
CA ASN A 475 30.03 3.78 -11.23
C ASN A 475 30.42 5.19 -10.76
N ALA A 476 31.61 5.33 -10.16
CA ALA A 476 32.13 6.61 -9.66
C ALA A 476 32.31 7.68 -10.75
N ASP A 477 32.50 7.28 -12.01
CA ASP A 477 32.58 8.18 -13.17
C ASP A 477 31.22 8.54 -13.78
N GLY A 478 30.13 8.05 -13.19
CA GLY A 478 28.74 8.28 -13.62
C GLY A 478 28.21 7.29 -14.66
N SER A 479 29.06 6.44 -15.24
CA SER A 479 28.63 5.36 -16.14
C SER A 479 27.85 4.27 -15.40
N LEU A 480 27.10 3.45 -16.13
CA LEU A 480 26.36 2.31 -15.56
C LEU A 480 27.04 1.00 -15.92
N SER A 481 27.25 0.15 -14.92
CA SER A 481 27.60 -1.27 -15.10
C SER A 481 26.34 -2.09 -14.93
N CYS A 482 25.99 -2.92 -15.91
CA CYS A 482 24.73 -3.67 -15.87
C CYS A 482 24.93 -5.16 -16.13
N THR A 483 24.15 -5.98 -15.44
CA THR A 483 24.07 -7.44 -15.61
C THR A 483 22.67 -7.80 -16.07
N SER A 484 22.56 -8.65 -17.10
CA SER A 484 21.25 -9.18 -17.53
C SER A 484 20.90 -10.39 -16.67
N ASP A 485 20.13 -10.18 -15.61
CA ASP A 485 19.76 -11.20 -14.63
C ASP A 485 18.25 -11.29 -14.33
N HIS A 486 17.43 -10.40 -14.91
CA HIS A 486 15.97 -10.41 -14.78
C HIS A 486 15.31 -10.70 -16.14
N PRO A 487 15.31 -11.95 -16.62
CA PRO A 487 14.87 -12.31 -17.97
C PRO A 487 13.40 -11.97 -18.29
N PHE A 488 12.59 -11.63 -17.27
CA PHE A 488 11.15 -11.38 -17.39
C PHE A 488 10.74 -9.94 -17.07
N GLY A 489 11.71 -9.04 -16.91
CA GLY A 489 11.43 -7.69 -16.43
C GLY A 489 11.56 -7.60 -14.91
N PHE A 490 11.30 -6.39 -14.41
CA PHE A 490 11.27 -6.08 -12.99
C PHE A 490 9.86 -5.73 -12.58
N GLU A 491 9.51 -6.07 -11.34
CA GLU A 491 8.21 -5.71 -10.84
C GLU A 491 8.09 -4.21 -10.55
N TRP A 492 6.85 -3.74 -10.55
CA TRP A 492 6.54 -2.40 -10.07
C TRP A 492 6.38 -2.44 -8.55
N CYS A 493 7.44 -2.14 -7.81
CA CYS A 493 7.43 -1.94 -6.35
C CYS A 493 6.77 -0.59 -5.93
N VAL A 494 5.96 0.01 -6.82
CA VAL A 494 5.21 1.24 -6.56
C VAL A 494 3.97 0.95 -5.72
N ASN A 495 3.72 1.76 -4.69
CA ASN A 495 2.44 1.77 -3.98
C ASN A 495 1.48 2.81 -4.56
N ALA A 496 1.99 4.01 -4.85
CA ALA A 496 1.21 5.16 -5.29
C ALA A 496 1.93 5.87 -6.44
N PRO A 497 1.50 5.66 -7.70
CA PRO A 497 2.04 6.42 -8.82
C PRO A 497 1.54 7.87 -8.76
N ALA A 498 2.31 8.80 -9.34
CA ALA A 498 1.84 10.18 -9.51
C ALA A 498 1.46 10.48 -10.96
N ILE A 499 0.45 11.32 -11.14
CA ILE A 499 -0.09 11.68 -12.44
C ILE A 499 -0.13 13.19 -12.57
N ASP A 500 0.40 13.71 -13.68
CA ASP A 500 0.40 15.13 -13.99
C ASP A 500 -0.91 15.57 -14.69
N VAL A 501 -1.03 16.88 -14.96
CA VAL A 501 -2.21 17.46 -15.64
C VAL A 501 -2.44 16.93 -17.06
N ASN A 502 -1.40 16.43 -17.71
CA ASN A 502 -1.47 15.89 -19.08
C ASN A 502 -1.89 14.42 -19.10
N GLY A 503 -1.86 13.75 -17.94
CA GLY A 503 -2.08 12.32 -17.80
C GLY A 503 -0.81 11.49 -17.94
N THR A 504 0.37 12.11 -17.82
CA THR A 504 1.64 11.41 -17.73
C THR A 504 1.74 10.74 -16.37
N VAL A 505 1.97 9.42 -16.39
CA VAL A 505 2.17 8.58 -15.21
C VAL A 505 3.65 8.52 -14.91
N PHE A 506 4.00 8.88 -13.68
CA PHE A 506 5.34 8.75 -13.10
C PHE A 506 5.32 7.57 -12.13
N SER A 507 6.24 6.61 -12.32
CA SER A 507 6.28 5.38 -11.52
C SER A 507 7.70 4.85 -11.40
N ASN A 508 8.05 4.35 -10.22
CA ASN A 508 9.34 3.70 -9.98
C ASN A 508 9.23 2.18 -10.20
N SER A 509 10.31 1.59 -10.67
CA SER A 509 10.47 0.14 -10.83
C SER A 509 11.66 -0.34 -10.01
N GLU A 510 11.67 -1.63 -9.64
CA GLU A 510 12.80 -2.25 -8.92
C GLU A 510 14.12 -2.18 -9.70
N ASP A 511 14.05 -2.10 -11.03
CA ASP A 511 15.24 -1.89 -11.88
C ASP A 511 15.96 -0.55 -11.65
N GLY A 512 15.40 0.31 -10.82
CA GLY A 512 15.98 1.57 -10.42
C GLY A 512 15.61 2.76 -11.29
N ASN A 513 14.74 2.59 -12.28
CA ASN A 513 14.30 3.68 -13.12
C ASN A 513 13.01 4.31 -12.60
N LEU A 514 12.98 5.65 -12.68
CA LEU A 514 11.72 6.39 -12.77
C LEU A 514 11.25 6.36 -14.23
N TYR A 515 10.05 5.83 -14.45
CA TYR A 515 9.39 5.80 -15.74
C TYR A 515 8.41 6.96 -15.91
N GLU A 516 8.39 7.52 -17.11
CA GLU A 516 7.42 8.52 -17.57
C GLU A 516 6.59 7.90 -18.70
N ILE A 517 5.31 7.65 -18.47
CA ILE A 517 4.41 6.99 -19.43
C ILE A 517 3.28 7.95 -19.78
N ASP A 518 3.07 8.24 -21.06
CA ASP A 518 2.02 9.15 -21.49
C ASP A 518 0.61 8.59 -21.25
N ARG A 519 -0.39 9.46 -21.41
CA ARG A 519 -1.80 9.10 -21.19
C ARG A 519 -2.35 8.00 -22.12
N ASN A 520 -1.59 7.60 -23.14
CA ASN A 520 -1.94 6.57 -24.11
C ASN A 520 -1.13 5.28 -23.88
N GLY A 521 -0.28 5.22 -22.85
CA GLY A 521 0.54 4.05 -22.54
C GLY A 521 1.84 3.98 -23.34
N HIS A 522 2.36 5.11 -23.84
CA HIS A 522 3.66 5.16 -24.50
C HIS A 522 4.75 5.69 -23.56
N LEU A 523 5.92 5.06 -23.60
CA LEU A 523 7.10 5.56 -22.88
C LEU A 523 7.50 6.94 -23.42
N VAL A 524 7.57 7.93 -22.52
CA VAL A 524 8.10 9.26 -22.80
C VAL A 524 9.60 9.29 -22.51
N ASN A 525 9.99 8.81 -21.33
CA ASN A 525 11.36 8.85 -20.85
C ASN A 525 11.56 7.84 -19.70
N LEU A 526 12.81 7.53 -19.40
CA LEU A 526 13.21 6.82 -18.18
C LEU A 526 14.47 7.44 -17.60
N VAL A 527 14.57 7.48 -16.27
CA VAL A 527 15.74 8.02 -15.56
C VAL A 527 16.22 7.02 -14.51
N PHE A 528 17.41 6.48 -14.69
CA PHE A 528 18.03 5.59 -13.70
C PHE A 528 18.43 6.37 -12.44
N THR A 529 17.80 6.05 -11.32
CA THR A 529 18.05 6.61 -9.99
C THR A 529 19.09 5.79 -9.25
N ASN A 530 18.67 4.67 -8.66
CA ASN A 530 19.50 3.62 -8.08
C ASN A 530 18.75 2.28 -8.13
N LEU A 531 19.43 1.14 -8.20
CA LEU A 531 18.78 -0.18 -8.14
C LEU A 531 18.28 -0.46 -6.71
N ALA A 532 17.08 -1.02 -6.56
CA ALA A 532 16.57 -1.45 -5.26
C ALA A 532 15.59 -2.61 -5.44
N ILE A 533 16.08 -3.83 -5.25
CA ILE A 533 15.30 -5.07 -5.37
C ILE A 533 14.53 -5.32 -4.08
N GLY A 534 13.28 -5.77 -4.19
CA GLY A 534 12.40 -5.97 -3.05
C GLY A 534 12.23 -4.70 -2.23
N ALA A 535 12.47 -3.53 -2.84
CA ALA A 535 12.35 -2.23 -2.22
C ALA A 535 10.90 -1.83 -2.21
N ALA A 536 10.23 -2.37 -1.21
CA ALA A 536 8.83 -2.16 -0.99
C ALA A 536 8.54 -0.65 -0.90
N TYR A 537 7.60 -0.17 -1.71
CA TYR A 537 6.90 1.10 -1.48
C TYR A 537 7.70 2.37 -1.71
N THR A 538 7.79 2.74 -2.98
CA THR A 538 8.39 4.00 -3.42
C THR A 538 7.32 4.98 -3.94
N PRO A 539 6.56 5.66 -3.04
CA PRO A 539 5.67 6.73 -3.46
C PRO A 539 6.49 7.94 -3.91
N LEU A 540 5.89 8.77 -4.77
CA LEU A 540 6.53 9.94 -5.33
C LEU A 540 5.55 11.11 -5.45
N SER A 541 6.10 12.31 -5.57
CA SER A 541 5.35 13.57 -5.63
C SER A 541 5.78 14.41 -6.82
N ILE A 542 4.85 15.20 -7.34
CA ILE A 542 5.11 16.21 -8.37
C ILE A 542 4.96 17.59 -7.72
N GLY A 543 6.02 18.38 -7.75
CA GLY A 543 6.04 19.73 -7.19
C GLY A 543 5.25 20.73 -8.04
N PRO A 544 4.94 21.92 -7.48
CA PRO A 544 4.21 22.97 -8.21
C PRO A 544 4.99 23.56 -9.40
N ASP A 545 6.30 23.32 -9.44
CA ASP A 545 7.18 23.65 -10.56
C ASP A 545 7.35 22.50 -11.57
N GLY A 546 6.65 21.38 -11.35
CA GLY A 546 6.70 20.18 -12.18
C GLY A 546 7.86 19.23 -11.88
N LYS A 547 8.76 19.53 -10.94
CA LYS A 547 9.83 18.59 -10.56
C LYS A 547 9.23 17.33 -9.93
N ILE A 548 9.87 16.19 -10.18
CA ILE A 548 9.44 14.91 -9.64
C ILE A 548 10.34 14.56 -8.46
N TYR A 549 9.74 14.33 -7.29
CA TYR A 549 10.40 13.93 -6.06
C TYR A 549 10.12 12.46 -5.86
N THR A 550 11.11 11.64 -6.12
CA THR A 550 10.98 10.18 -6.09
C THR A 550 12.00 9.56 -5.16
N GLN A 551 11.82 8.29 -4.83
CA GLN A 551 12.62 7.59 -3.85
C GLN A 551 13.13 6.28 -4.43
N ASN A 552 14.39 5.98 -4.14
CA ASN A 552 14.87 4.63 -4.24
C ASN A 552 16.06 4.37 -3.32
N ASP A 553 16.16 3.16 -2.78
CA ASP A 553 17.29 2.71 -1.97
C ASP A 553 17.66 3.67 -0.83
N GLY A 554 16.66 4.16 -0.09
CA GLY A 554 16.88 5.07 1.06
C GLY A 554 17.26 6.50 0.69
N ARG A 555 17.06 6.88 -0.59
CA ARG A 555 17.45 8.17 -1.15
C ARG A 555 16.28 8.83 -1.84
N MET A 556 16.12 10.13 -1.60
CA MET A 556 15.23 10.99 -2.37
C MET A 556 15.98 11.58 -3.56
N PHE A 557 15.48 11.31 -4.75
CA PHE A 557 15.93 11.91 -6.00
C PHE A 557 14.96 13.00 -6.44
N VAL A 558 15.50 14.10 -6.97
CA VAL A 558 14.69 15.12 -7.63
C VAL A 558 15.02 15.19 -9.10
N ILE A 559 14.00 15.00 -9.93
CA ILE A 559 14.08 14.92 -11.38
C ILE A 559 13.46 16.18 -11.99
N GLY A 560 14.20 16.84 -12.89
CA GLY A 560 13.75 18.02 -13.61
C GLY A 560 14.73 18.46 -14.71
N ASN A 561 14.42 19.60 -15.34
CA ASN A 561 15.18 20.19 -16.45
C ASN A 561 16.31 21.12 -16.00
#